data_AF-A0A0F9G5Z2-F1
#
_entry.id   AF-A0A0F9G5Z2-F1
#
_cell.length_a   1.000
_cell.length_b   1.000
_cell.length_c   1.000
_cell.angle_alpha   90.00
_cell.angle_beta   90.00
_cell.angle_gamma   90.00
#
_symmetry.space_group_name_H-M   'P 1'
#
loop_
_entity.id
_entity.type
_entity.pdbx_description
1 polymer ?
#
loop_
_entity_poly.entity_id
_entity_poly.type
_entity_poly.pdbx_seq_one_letter_code
_entity_poly.pdbx_strand_id
1 'polypeptide(L)'
;DAVKEVGHGHDFLTHPHTLNYMTGELTFWEKEKLDLLEMDPEEMPAEANRIVKGILEKHQVEPLANDLLKQGDAIISKYEDIVG
;
A
#
# COMPACT_ATOMS: atom_id res chain seq x y z
N ASP A 1 1.89 -31.26 -9.10
CA ASP A 1 3.13 -31.89 -9.61
C ASP A 1 4.34 -31.62 -8.75
N ALA A 2 4.66 -30.37 -8.39
CA ALA A 2 5.77 -30.05 -7.46
C ALA A 2 5.74 -30.83 -6.12
N VAL A 3 4.56 -31.03 -5.52
CA VAL A 3 4.41 -31.82 -4.26
C VAL A 3 4.80 -33.30 -4.44
N LYS A 4 4.59 -33.87 -5.62
CA LYS A 4 4.98 -35.26 -5.92
C LYS A 4 6.48 -35.37 -6.22
N GLU A 5 7.09 -34.31 -6.75
CA GLU A 5 8.52 -34.27 -7.10
C GLU A 5 9.43 -34.04 -5.88
N VAL A 6 9.03 -33.20 -4.93
CA VAL A 6 9.81 -32.97 -3.70
C VAL A 6 9.74 -34.17 -2.76
N GLY A 7 8.57 -34.80 -2.60
CA GLY A 7 8.42 -35.98 -1.76
C GLY A 7 8.47 -35.70 -0.25
N HIS A 8 8.32 -36.74 0.55
CA HIS A 8 8.18 -36.64 2.01
C HIS A 8 9.54 -36.36 2.67
N GLY A 9 9.60 -35.34 3.54
CA GLY A 9 10.81 -35.00 4.29
C GLY A 9 11.81 -34.08 3.57
N HIS A 10 11.47 -33.60 2.39
CA HIS A 10 12.26 -32.63 1.62
C HIS A 10 11.61 -31.24 1.65
N ASP A 11 12.40 -30.21 1.35
CA ASP A 11 11.92 -28.83 1.29
C ASP A 11 11.66 -28.36 -0.16
N PHE A 12 10.80 -27.36 -0.27
CA PHE A 12 10.43 -26.74 -1.54
C PHE A 12 11.27 -25.49 -1.84
N LEU A 13 12.22 -25.10 -0.98
CA LEU A 13 12.90 -23.80 -1.04
C LEU A 13 13.76 -23.67 -2.31
N THR A 14 14.28 -24.79 -2.81
CA THR A 14 15.10 -24.84 -4.02
C THR A 14 14.35 -25.34 -5.26
N HIS A 15 13.05 -25.66 -5.12
CA HIS A 15 12.28 -26.22 -6.21
C HIS A 15 12.03 -25.16 -7.31
N PRO A 16 12.16 -25.49 -8.61
CA PRO A 16 11.97 -24.54 -9.71
C PRO A 16 10.61 -23.84 -9.67
N HIS A 17 9.55 -24.56 -9.28
CA HIS A 17 8.23 -23.98 -9.07
C HIS A 17 8.24 -22.88 -8.00
N THR A 18 8.85 -23.12 -6.85
CA THR A 18 8.94 -22.14 -5.77
C THR A 18 9.76 -20.94 -6.23
N LEU A 19 10.92 -21.14 -6.84
CA LEU A 19 11.76 -20.03 -7.33
C LEU A 19 11.05 -19.14 -8.35
N ASN A 20 10.20 -19.71 -9.21
CA ASN A 20 9.51 -18.98 -10.28
C ASN A 20 8.27 -18.20 -9.80
N TYR A 21 7.61 -18.65 -8.72
CA TYR A 21 6.32 -18.09 -8.28
C TYR A 21 6.35 -17.45 -6.88
N MET A 22 7.43 -17.65 -6.11
CA MET A 22 7.56 -17.14 -4.74
C MET A 22 7.41 -15.61 -4.65
N THR A 23 7.94 -14.85 -5.61
CA THR A 23 7.85 -13.37 -5.58
C THR A 23 6.48 -12.83 -6.02
N GLY A 24 5.69 -13.61 -6.75
CA GLY A 24 4.37 -13.20 -7.25
C GLY A 24 3.21 -13.59 -6.33
N GLU A 25 3.37 -14.66 -5.53
CA GLU A 25 2.31 -15.19 -4.66
C GLU A 25 2.46 -14.80 -3.19
N LEU A 26 3.65 -14.37 -2.76
CA LEU A 26 3.84 -13.82 -1.42
C LEU A 26 3.31 -12.39 -1.38
N THR A 27 2.23 -12.18 -0.65
CA THR A 27 1.83 -10.84 -0.20
C THR A 27 2.88 -10.35 0.77
N PHE A 28 3.90 -9.66 0.27
CA PHE A 28 4.83 -8.93 1.10
C PHE A 28 4.04 -7.79 1.73
N TRP A 29 3.67 -7.96 3.00
CA TRP A 29 3.34 -6.81 3.83
C TRP A 29 4.55 -5.88 3.77
N GLU A 30 4.34 -4.62 3.38
CA GLU A 30 5.41 -3.63 3.42
C GLU A 30 6.05 -3.71 4.81
N LYS A 31 7.36 -3.95 4.85
CA LYS A 31 8.06 -4.24 6.10
C LYS A 31 7.78 -3.19 7.18
N GLU A 32 7.74 -1.91 6.78
CA GLU A 32 7.39 -0.80 7.69
C GLU A 32 5.99 -0.93 8.31
N LYS A 33 5.01 -1.50 7.59
CA LYS A 33 3.66 -1.77 8.10
C LYS A 33 3.61 -2.98 9.03
N LEU A 34 4.45 -3.98 8.80
CA LEU A 34 4.59 -5.14 9.69
C LEU A 34 5.29 -4.73 10.99
N ASP A 35 6.38 -3.97 10.87
CA ASP A 35 7.16 -3.47 12.01
C ASP A 35 6.27 -2.63 12.95
N LEU A 36 5.29 -1.87 12.41
CA LEU A 36 4.29 -1.16 13.21
C LEU A 36 3.39 -2.06 14.06
N LEU A 37 3.08 -3.28 13.61
CA LEU A 37 2.23 -4.22 14.35
C LEU A 37 2.97 -4.88 15.52
N GLU A 38 4.30 -4.92 15.45
CA GLU A 38 5.17 -5.52 16.47
C GLU A 38 5.75 -4.48 17.44
N MET A 39 5.53 -3.19 17.19
CA MET A 39 6.08 -2.07 17.96
C MET A 39 5.30 -1.82 19.25
N ASP A 40 5.97 -1.22 20.24
CA ASP A 40 5.32 -0.80 21.49
C ASP A 40 4.21 0.22 21.20
N PRO A 41 3.03 0.12 21.85
CA PRO A 41 1.93 1.08 21.69
C PRO A 41 2.29 2.55 21.92
N GLU A 42 3.31 2.85 22.73
CA GLU A 42 3.78 4.22 22.99
C GLU A 42 4.63 4.78 21.84
N GLU A 43 5.38 3.93 21.14
CA GLU A 43 6.28 4.32 20.03
C GLU A 43 5.58 4.31 18.67
N MET A 44 4.58 3.43 18.51
CA MET A 44 3.79 3.24 17.28
C MET A 44 3.22 4.54 16.69
N PRO A 45 2.65 5.51 17.45
CA PRO A 45 2.06 6.71 16.87
C PRO A 45 3.09 7.62 16.21
N ALA A 46 4.31 7.70 16.74
CA ALA A 46 5.38 8.51 16.17
C ALA A 46 5.85 7.93 14.84
N GLU A 47 6.01 6.60 14.78
CA GLU A 47 6.45 5.90 13.58
C GLU A 47 5.36 5.89 12.49
N ALA A 48 4.10 5.70 12.86
CA ALA A 48 2.98 5.81 11.94
C ALA A 48 2.91 7.22 11.30
N ASN A 49 3.12 8.27 12.10
CA ASN A 49 3.18 9.64 11.58
C ASN A 49 4.34 9.86 10.60
N ARG A 50 5.51 9.26 10.85
CA ARG A 50 6.66 9.31 9.94
C ARG A 50 6.32 8.69 8.58
N ILE A 51 5.70 7.51 8.59
CA ILE A 51 5.31 6.78 7.38
C ILE A 51 4.26 7.57 6.59
N VAL A 52 3.22 8.08 7.26
CA VAL A 52 2.18 8.90 6.60
C VAL A 52 2.76 10.16 5.96
N LYS A 53 3.67 10.86 6.65
CA LYS A 53 4.36 12.03 6.06
C LYS A 53 5.13 11.65 4.80
N GLY A 54 5.87 10.54 4.84
CA GLY A 54 6.60 10.04 3.67
C GLY A 54 5.68 9.67 2.49
N ILE A 55 4.49 9.15 2.77
CA ILE A 55 3.47 8.88 1.73
C ILE A 55 2.99 10.20 1.13
N LEU A 56 2.60 11.17 1.96
CA LEU A 56 2.09 12.46 1.50
C LEU A 56 3.12 13.26 0.69
N GLU A 57 4.40 13.22 1.09
CA GLU A 57 5.50 13.87 0.36
C GLU A 57 5.69 13.30 -1.06
N LYS A 58 5.48 11.99 -1.22
CA LYS A 58 5.66 11.29 -2.50
C LYS A 58 4.36 11.24 -3.31
N HIS A 59 3.22 11.49 -2.70
CA HIS A 59 1.92 11.36 -3.33
C HIS A 59 1.73 12.46 -4.37
N GLN A 60 1.71 12.08 -5.64
CA GLN A 60 1.29 12.95 -6.74
C GLN A 60 -0.11 12.58 -7.15
N VAL A 61 -1.03 13.54 -7.05
CA VAL A 61 -2.40 13.38 -7.54
C VAL A 61 -2.36 13.44 -9.06
N GLU A 62 -3.05 12.50 -9.71
CA GLU A 62 -3.17 12.53 -11.16
C GLU A 62 -3.87 13.83 -11.61
N PRO A 63 -3.33 14.53 -12.62
CA PRO A 63 -3.90 15.79 -13.06
C PRO A 63 -5.30 15.56 -13.65
N LEU A 64 -6.28 16.28 -13.10
CA LEU A 64 -7.64 16.30 -13.61
C LEU A 64 -7.75 17.21 -14.85
N ALA A 65 -8.71 16.91 -15.72
CA ALA A 65 -8.99 17.75 -16.87
C ALA A 65 -9.50 19.14 -16.42
N ASN A 66 -9.02 20.19 -17.10
CA ASN A 66 -9.27 21.59 -16.70
C ASN A 66 -10.75 21.99 -16.74
N ASP A 67 -11.55 21.36 -17.59
CA ASP A 67 -13.00 21.55 -17.67
C ASP A 67 -13.72 20.99 -16.43
N LEU A 68 -13.29 19.82 -15.94
CA LEU A 68 -13.81 19.22 -14.72
C LEU A 68 -13.47 20.07 -13.48
N LEU A 69 -12.25 20.60 -13.40
CA LEU A 69 -11.84 21.50 -12.32
C LEU A 69 -12.75 22.74 -12.24
N LYS A 70 -12.97 23.40 -13.38
CA LYS A 70 -13.85 24.59 -13.46
C LYS A 70 -15.29 24.30 -13.05
N GLN A 71 -15.81 23.13 -13.42
CA GLN A 71 -17.15 22.72 -13.00
C GLN A 71 -17.23 22.44 -11.50
N GLY A 72 -16.21 21.78 -10.95
CA GLY A 72 -16.08 21.54 -9.52
C GLY A 72 -16.06 22.84 -8.72
N ASP A 73 -15.19 23.78 -9.10
CA ASP A 73 -15.07 25.09 -8.43
C ASP A 73 -16.39 25.88 -8.48
N ALA A 74 -17.10 25.84 -9.59
CA ALA A 74 -18.39 26.51 -9.73
C ALA A 74 -19.49 25.90 -8.85
N ILE A 75 -19.42 24.60 -8.55
CA ILE A 75 -20.36 23.92 -7.63
C ILE A 75 -20.01 24.29 -6.19
N ILE A 76 -18.73 24.27 -5.82
CA ILE A 76 -18.26 24.61 -4.46
C ILE A 76 -18.62 26.06 -4.14
N SER A 77 -18.30 27.01 -5.02
CA SER A 77 -18.61 28.43 -4.81
C SER A 77 -20.11 28.67 -4.60
N LYS A 78 -20.97 28.02 -5.38
CA LYS A 78 -22.43 28.11 -5.19
C LYS A 78 -22.89 27.56 -3.85
N TYR A 79 -22.25 26.51 -3.35
CA TYR A 79 -22.58 25.93 -2.05
C TYR A 79 -22.11 26.82 -0.89
N GLU A 80 -20.90 27.37 -0.99
CA GLU A 80 -20.37 28.32 -0.01
C GLU A 80 -21.24 29.58 0.09
N ASP A 81 -21.75 30.09 -1.02
CA ASP A 81 -22.69 31.22 -1.06
C ASP A 81 -24.05 30.92 -0.39
N ILE A 82 -24.45 29.63 -0.28
CA ILE A 82 -25.71 29.21 0.35
C ILE A 82 -25.54 28.99 1.86
N VAL A 83 -24.36 28.60 2.30
CA VAL A 83 -24.07 28.21 3.70
C VAL A 83 -23.40 29.34 4.50
N GLY A 84 -22.72 30.28 3.83
CA GLY A 84 -22.13 31.49 4.42
C GLY A 84 -23.13 32.59 4.70
#